data_AF-A0AAJ6YNS5-F1
#
_entry.id   AF-A0AAJ6YNS5-F1
#
_cell.length_a   1.000
_cell.length_b   1.000
_cell.length_c   1.000
_cell.angle_alpha   90.00
_cell.angle_beta   90.00
_cell.angle_gamma   90.00
#
_symmetry.space_group_name_H-M   'P 1'
#
loop_
_entity.id
_entity.type
_entity.pdbx_description
1 polymer ?
#
loop_
_entity_poly.entity_id
_entity_poly.type
_entity_poly.pdbx_seq_one_letter_code
_entity_poly.pdbx_strand_id
1 'polypeptide(L)'
;MESQYKTIHPAKYLRDHFASNIRPDGREFMSFRPVSVCVGSITKADGSALVKIGNTTVVCGIKAELACPKAESPDCGFIVPNVELAPLSSPKFRPGPPSEESQCISKLIEKILINSEAIDLKSLCIHKDKLAWVLYCDIISLDYDGSVIDACTTSLMAALKILTLPTVDYTPETGSIKIDKKNRIHIPLKQLAICTTFAIFDKG
;
A
#
# COMPACT_ATOMS: atom_id res chain seq x y z
N MET A 1 31.72 -18.31 10.65
CA MET A 1 32.14 -19.09 9.48
C MET A 1 31.09 -19.02 8.37
N GLU A 2 29.80 -19.24 8.66
CA GLU A 2 28.72 -19.11 7.66
C GLU A 2 28.57 -17.72 7.01
N SER A 3 28.72 -16.64 7.79
CA SER A 3 28.66 -15.26 7.26
C SER A 3 29.77 -14.94 6.25
N GLN A 4 30.96 -15.52 6.43
CA GLN A 4 32.06 -15.41 5.47
C GLN A 4 31.77 -16.23 4.21
N TYR A 5 31.23 -17.45 4.36
CA TYR A 5 30.86 -18.30 3.22
C TYR A 5 29.77 -17.65 2.34
N LYS A 6 28.76 -17.04 2.96
CA LYS A 6 27.72 -16.25 2.26
C LYS A 6 28.30 -15.10 1.46
N THR A 7 29.30 -14.40 2.00
CA THR A 7 29.92 -13.24 1.34
C THR A 7 30.83 -13.67 0.18
N ILE A 8 31.62 -14.73 0.35
CA ILE A 8 32.61 -15.19 -0.63
C ILE A 8 31.94 -15.94 -1.80
N HIS A 9 30.93 -16.77 -1.52
CA HIS A 9 30.23 -17.58 -2.52
C HIS A 9 28.70 -17.54 -2.35
N PRO A 10 28.04 -16.40 -2.63
CA PRO A 10 26.61 -16.21 -2.36
C PRO A 10 25.71 -17.18 -3.13
N ALA A 11 26.01 -17.44 -4.41
CA ALA A 11 25.21 -18.34 -5.25
C ALA A 11 25.30 -19.80 -4.79
N LYS A 12 26.50 -20.26 -4.41
CA LYS A 12 26.71 -21.62 -3.91
C LYS A 12 26.04 -21.81 -2.55
N TYR A 13 26.24 -20.85 -1.65
CA TYR A 13 25.57 -20.81 -0.35
C TYR A 13 24.04 -20.98 -0.48
N LEU A 14 23.41 -20.24 -1.40
CA LEU A 14 21.97 -20.35 -1.61
C LEU A 14 21.54 -21.71 -2.18
N ARG A 15 22.32 -22.27 -3.10
CA ARG A 15 22.05 -23.61 -3.68
C ARG A 15 22.16 -24.72 -2.64
N ASP A 16 23.14 -24.66 -1.74
CA ASP A 16 23.32 -25.64 -0.68
C ASP A 16 22.09 -25.66 0.27
N HIS A 17 21.53 -24.48 0.56
CA HIS A 17 20.30 -24.31 1.33
C HIS A 17 19.08 -24.85 0.58
N PHE A 18 18.98 -24.59 -0.72
CA PHE A 18 17.92 -25.15 -1.55
C PHE A 18 17.97 -26.68 -1.64
N ALA A 19 19.16 -27.27 -1.73
CA ALA A 19 19.34 -28.73 -1.69
C ALA A 19 18.87 -29.33 -0.36
N SER A 20 19.00 -28.57 0.73
CA SER A 20 18.57 -28.96 2.08
C SER A 20 17.08 -28.65 2.35
N ASN A 21 16.35 -28.11 1.38
CA ASN A 21 14.97 -27.64 1.48
C ASN A 21 14.70 -26.62 2.61
N ILE A 22 15.73 -25.88 3.05
CA ILE A 22 15.64 -24.92 4.15
C ILE A 22 16.11 -23.56 3.65
N ARG A 23 15.40 -22.49 3.98
CA ARG A 23 15.83 -21.13 3.62
C ARG A 23 17.02 -20.71 4.48
N PRO A 24 17.84 -19.73 4.04
CA PRO A 24 18.95 -19.19 4.84
C PRO A 24 18.57 -18.67 6.23
N ASP A 25 17.29 -18.31 6.45
CA ASP A 25 16.78 -17.87 7.76
C ASP A 25 16.30 -19.04 8.65
N GLY A 26 16.47 -20.30 8.22
CA GLY A 26 15.98 -21.50 8.91
C GLY A 26 14.50 -21.82 8.69
N ARG A 27 13.80 -21.07 7.84
CA ARG A 27 12.37 -21.26 7.55
C ARG A 27 12.13 -22.25 6.40
N GLU A 28 10.98 -22.90 6.42
CA GLU A 28 10.48 -23.67 5.28
C GLU A 28 10.16 -22.77 4.07
N PHE A 29 10.06 -23.35 2.88
CA PHE A 29 9.77 -22.59 1.66
C PHE A 29 8.40 -21.90 1.67
N MET A 30 7.38 -22.54 2.22
CA MET A 30 6.01 -22.00 2.30
C MET A 30 5.77 -21.13 3.54
N SER A 31 6.72 -21.08 4.48
CA SER A 31 6.55 -20.31 5.72
C SER A 31 6.70 -18.81 5.45
N PHE A 32 5.67 -18.05 5.80
CA PHE A 32 5.72 -16.59 5.77
C PHE A 32 6.60 -16.02 6.89
N ARG A 33 7.00 -14.75 6.77
CA ARG A 33 7.69 -14.02 7.85
C ARG A 33 6.69 -13.60 8.92
N PRO A 34 7.11 -13.35 10.17
CA PRO A 34 6.21 -12.77 11.18
C PRO A 34 5.66 -11.42 10.68
N VAL A 35 4.34 -11.25 10.77
CA VAL A 35 3.63 -10.04 10.35
C VAL A 35 3.05 -9.34 11.57
N SER A 36 3.29 -8.05 11.70
CA SER A 36 2.64 -7.18 12.67
C SER A 36 1.99 -6.00 11.97
N VAL A 37 0.74 -5.72 12.30
CA VAL A 37 -0.04 -4.62 11.74
C VAL A 37 -0.48 -3.71 12.88
N CYS A 38 -0.09 -2.44 12.81
CA CYS A 38 -0.52 -1.39 13.72
C CYS A 38 -1.36 -0.41 12.92
N VAL A 39 -2.66 -0.33 13.23
CA VAL A 39 -3.58 0.56 12.54
C VAL A 39 -3.74 1.89 13.30
N GLY A 40 -4.04 2.98 12.59
CA GLY A 40 -4.23 4.30 13.19
C GLY A 40 -2.93 4.93 13.73
N SER A 41 -1.77 4.59 13.15
CA SER A 41 -0.47 5.09 13.62
C SER A 41 -0.27 6.60 13.42
N ILE A 42 -0.95 7.19 12.43
CA ILE A 42 -0.85 8.61 12.08
C ILE A 42 -2.18 9.30 12.40
N THR A 43 -2.17 10.21 13.36
CA THR A 43 -3.37 10.95 13.82
C THR A 43 -3.86 12.03 12.86
N LYS A 44 -2.97 12.53 11.99
CA LYS A 44 -3.29 13.58 11.00
C LYS A 44 -3.91 13.03 9.72
N ALA A 45 -3.79 11.72 9.48
CA ALA A 45 -4.35 11.06 8.30
C ALA A 45 -5.76 10.53 8.61
N ASP A 46 -6.63 10.48 7.60
CA ASP A 46 -8.00 9.98 7.74
C ASP A 46 -8.05 8.44 7.85
N GLY A 47 -7.02 7.77 7.33
CA GLY A 47 -6.74 6.37 7.55
C GLY A 47 -5.23 6.16 7.57
N SER A 48 -4.73 5.29 8.45
CA SER A 48 -3.31 4.95 8.46
C SER A 48 -3.05 3.55 8.97
N ALA A 49 -1.96 2.96 8.51
CA ALA A 49 -1.49 1.68 9.02
C ALA A 49 0.04 1.56 8.85
N LEU A 50 0.69 0.99 9.86
CA LEU A 50 2.07 0.57 9.85
C LEU A 50 2.10 -0.96 9.81
N VAL A 51 2.73 -1.53 8.80
CA VAL A 51 2.87 -2.98 8.64
C VAL A 51 4.35 -3.34 8.63
N LYS A 52 4.68 -4.38 9.38
CA LYS A 52 6.02 -4.94 9.41
C LYS A 52 5.96 -6.43 9.08
N ILE A 53 6.69 -6.84 8.07
CA ILE A 53 6.83 -8.23 7.61
C ILE A 53 8.30 -8.62 7.76
N GLY A 54 8.63 -9.32 8.84
CA GLY A 54 10.02 -9.56 9.23
C GLY A 54 10.73 -8.24 9.52
N ASN A 55 11.73 -7.89 8.72
CA ASN A 55 12.42 -6.59 8.83
C ASN A 55 11.89 -5.55 7.85
N THR A 56 11.02 -5.91 6.90
CA THR A 56 10.44 -4.93 5.98
C THR A 56 9.34 -4.16 6.69
N THR A 57 9.49 -2.85 6.82
CA THR A 57 8.55 -1.98 7.51
C THR A 57 7.98 -0.97 6.50
N VAL A 58 6.66 -0.88 6.40
CA VAL A 58 5.96 0.02 5.47
C VAL A 58 4.88 0.77 6.23
N VAL A 59 4.78 2.07 6.00
CA VAL A 59 3.70 2.92 6.52
C VAL A 59 2.81 3.38 5.37
N CYS A 60 1.50 3.30 5.55
CA CYS A 60 0.51 3.86 4.65
C CYS A 60 -0.28 4.96 5.39
N GLY A 61 -0.39 6.13 4.75
CA GLY A 61 -1.26 7.22 5.15
C GLY A 61 -2.25 7.52 4.03
N ILE A 62 -3.51 7.66 4.40
CA ILE A 62 -4.59 8.00 3.48
C ILE A 62 -5.13 9.36 3.85
N LYS A 63 -5.13 10.25 2.88
CA LYS A 63 -5.70 11.59 3.00
C LYS A 63 -6.81 11.76 1.97
N ALA A 64 -7.96 12.22 2.44
CA ALA A 64 -9.09 12.46 1.58
C ALA A 64 -9.20 13.95 1.23
N GLU A 65 -9.37 14.25 -0.05
CA GLU A 65 -9.59 15.61 -0.55
C GLU A 65 -10.79 15.64 -1.49
N LEU A 66 -11.45 16.80 -1.57
CA LEU A 66 -12.57 17.01 -2.48
C LEU A 66 -12.05 17.50 -3.82
N ALA A 67 -12.44 16.84 -4.91
CA ALA A 67 -12.11 17.28 -6.25
C ALA A 67 -13.28 17.03 -7.21
N CYS A 68 -13.15 17.57 -8.43
CA CYS A 68 -14.05 17.23 -9.52
C CYS A 68 -13.76 15.78 -9.98
N PRO A 69 -14.79 14.95 -10.20
CA PRO A 69 -14.61 13.62 -10.76
C PRO A 69 -14.03 13.69 -12.18
N LYS A 70 -13.48 12.57 -12.66
CA LYS A 70 -12.96 12.50 -14.05
C LYS A 70 -14.12 12.58 -15.04
N ALA A 71 -13.90 13.26 -16.16
CA ALA A 71 -14.91 13.39 -17.22
C ALA A 71 -15.37 12.03 -17.79
N GLU A 72 -14.50 11.02 -17.77
CA GLU A 72 -14.81 9.65 -18.19
C GLU A 72 -15.76 8.91 -17.24
N SER A 73 -15.74 9.26 -15.95
CA SER A 73 -16.51 8.59 -14.88
C SER A 73 -17.07 9.62 -13.89
N PRO A 74 -18.11 10.37 -14.29
CA PRO A 74 -18.61 11.51 -13.53
C PRO A 74 -19.34 11.15 -12.22
N ASP A 75 -19.69 9.87 -12.07
CA ASP A 75 -20.43 9.31 -10.93
C ASP A 75 -19.51 8.62 -9.91
N CYS A 76 -18.19 8.69 -10.10
CA CYS A 76 -17.22 7.94 -9.30
C CYS A 76 -16.17 8.88 -8.69
N GLY A 77 -15.82 8.62 -7.42
CA GLY A 77 -14.56 9.10 -6.86
C GLY A 77 -13.38 8.32 -7.41
N PHE A 78 -12.16 8.70 -6.99
CA PHE A 78 -10.96 8.00 -7.43
C PHE A 78 -9.91 7.91 -6.33
N ILE A 79 -9.03 6.92 -6.49
CA ILE A 79 -7.97 6.59 -5.55
C ILE A 79 -6.65 6.74 -6.28
N VAL A 80 -5.70 7.41 -5.65
CA VAL A 80 -4.36 7.63 -6.20
C VAL A 80 -3.36 7.02 -5.22
N PRO A 81 -2.94 5.76 -5.43
CA PRO A 81 -1.86 5.16 -4.66
C PRO A 81 -0.51 5.68 -5.15
N ASN A 82 0.33 6.08 -4.21
CA ASN A 82 1.70 6.50 -4.46
C ASN A 82 2.61 5.73 -3.51
N VAL A 83 3.58 5.01 -4.06
CA VAL A 83 4.58 4.26 -3.29
C VAL A 83 5.91 4.96 -3.42
N GLU A 84 6.54 5.22 -2.28
CA GLU A 84 7.87 5.80 -2.17
C GLU A 84 8.83 4.84 -1.45
N LEU A 85 9.86 4.43 -2.18
CA LEU A 85 11.01 3.72 -1.63
C LEU A 85 12.05 4.73 -1.15
N ALA A 86 11.91 5.16 0.10
CA ALA A 86 12.75 6.20 0.67
C ALA A 86 14.22 5.73 0.82
N PRO A 87 15.22 6.63 0.70
CA PRO A 87 16.63 6.34 0.99
C PRO A 87 16.88 5.81 2.41
N LEU A 88 15.95 6.09 3.34
CA LEU A 88 15.95 5.54 4.69
C LEU A 88 15.85 4.01 4.69
N SER A 89 15.12 3.43 3.73
CA SER A 89 14.83 2.00 3.70
C SER A 89 15.98 1.13 3.22
N SER A 90 16.84 1.67 2.36
CA SER A 90 18.04 1.00 1.90
C SER A 90 19.00 2.02 1.30
N PRO A 91 20.33 1.87 1.49
CA PRO A 91 21.33 2.70 0.83
C PRO A 91 21.33 2.55 -0.70
N LYS A 92 20.59 1.57 -1.24
CA LYS A 92 20.38 1.39 -2.68
C LYS A 92 19.50 2.50 -3.29
N PHE A 93 18.61 3.07 -2.49
CA PHE A 93 17.69 4.10 -2.97
C PHE A 93 18.33 5.48 -2.84
N ARG A 94 18.28 6.24 -3.92
CA ARG A 94 18.83 7.59 -3.98
C ARG A 94 17.74 8.62 -3.67
N PRO A 95 18.06 9.70 -2.93
CA PRO A 95 17.15 10.84 -2.83
C PRO A 95 16.91 11.45 -4.21
N GLY A 96 15.66 11.78 -4.52
CA GLY A 96 15.29 12.38 -5.79
C GLY A 96 13.97 11.84 -6.33
N PRO A 97 13.77 11.86 -7.66
CA PRO A 97 12.54 11.34 -8.25
C PRO A 97 12.36 9.84 -7.94
N PRO A 98 11.11 9.34 -7.91
CA PRO A 98 10.82 7.97 -7.57
C PRO A 98 11.53 7.00 -8.52
N SER A 99 12.14 5.96 -7.95
CA SER A 99 12.81 4.91 -8.73
C SER A 99 11.83 4.15 -9.62
N GLU A 100 12.34 3.50 -10.67
CA GLU A 100 11.52 2.66 -11.56
C GLU A 100 10.74 1.60 -10.78
N GLU A 101 11.37 0.98 -9.77
CA GLU A 101 10.73 0.01 -8.90
C GLU A 101 9.54 0.64 -8.14
N SER A 102 9.72 1.83 -7.56
CA SER A 102 8.66 2.57 -6.86
C SER A 102 7.47 2.86 -7.77
N GLN A 103 7.75 3.30 -9.01
CA GLN A 103 6.73 3.60 -10.00
C GLN A 103 5.99 2.34 -10.46
N CYS A 104 6.71 1.24 -10.68
CA CYS A 104 6.12 -0.06 -11.04
C CYS A 104 5.20 -0.58 -9.94
N ILE A 105 5.62 -0.52 -8.68
CA ILE A 105 4.82 -0.95 -7.53
C ILE A 105 3.58 -0.06 -7.39
N SER A 106 3.71 1.26 -7.52
CA SER A 106 2.57 2.19 -7.48
C SER A 106 1.52 1.82 -8.52
N LYS A 107 1.95 1.60 -9.77
CA LYS A 107 1.03 1.22 -10.85
C LYS A 107 0.44 -0.18 -10.68
N LEU A 108 1.20 -1.11 -10.11
CA LEU A 108 0.72 -2.45 -9.78
C LEU A 108 -0.39 -2.38 -8.72
N ILE A 109 -0.19 -1.62 -7.65
CA ILE A 109 -1.19 -1.43 -6.58
C ILE A 109 -2.44 -0.75 -7.11
N GLU A 110 -2.30 0.26 -7.98
CA GLU A 110 -3.43 0.90 -8.66
C GLU A 110 -4.26 -0.13 -9.44
N LYS A 111 -3.61 -0.99 -10.23
CA LYS A 111 -4.29 -2.07 -10.97
C LYS A 111 -4.96 -3.07 -10.04
N ILE A 112 -4.31 -3.44 -8.94
CA ILE A 112 -4.89 -4.37 -7.95
C ILE A 112 -6.16 -3.76 -7.37
N LEU A 113 -6.12 -2.51 -6.90
CA LEU A 113 -7.30 -1.83 -6.33
C LEU A 113 -8.48 -1.74 -7.30
N ILE A 114 -8.20 -1.39 -8.57
CA ILE A 114 -9.23 -1.26 -9.60
C ILE A 114 -9.82 -2.62 -9.94
N ASN A 115 -8.99 -3.63 -10.21
CA ASN A 115 -9.43 -4.97 -10.59
C ASN A 115 -10.11 -5.71 -9.44
N SER A 116 -9.67 -5.47 -8.21
CA SER A 116 -10.24 -6.08 -7.02
C SER A 116 -11.42 -5.31 -6.49
N GLU A 117 -11.94 -4.26 -7.15
CA GLU A 117 -13.11 -3.47 -6.73
C GLU A 117 -13.26 -3.31 -5.19
N ALA A 118 -12.15 -3.04 -4.49
CA ALA A 118 -12.10 -3.23 -3.03
C ALA A 118 -13.00 -2.21 -2.32
N ILE A 119 -13.18 -1.06 -2.96
CA ILE A 119 -13.96 0.09 -2.50
C ILE A 119 -15.00 0.41 -3.56
N ASP A 120 -16.19 0.79 -3.10
CA ASP A 120 -17.18 1.34 -3.99
C ASP A 120 -16.82 2.77 -4.39
N LEU A 121 -16.35 2.97 -5.62
CA LEU A 121 -16.01 4.31 -6.11
C LEU A 121 -17.23 5.22 -6.21
N LYS A 122 -18.44 4.64 -6.33
CA LYS A 122 -19.69 5.39 -6.37
C LYS A 122 -20.06 5.99 -5.01
N SER A 123 -19.77 5.28 -3.90
CA SER A 123 -20.00 5.82 -2.56
C SER A 123 -19.10 7.01 -2.20
N LEU A 124 -18.03 7.23 -2.98
CA LEU A 124 -17.15 8.38 -2.87
C LEU A 124 -17.67 9.61 -3.62
N CYS A 125 -18.67 9.46 -4.49
CA CYS A 125 -19.28 10.58 -5.21
C CYS A 125 -20.30 11.30 -4.33
N ILE A 126 -20.16 12.62 -4.20
CA ILE A 126 -21.11 13.45 -3.43
C ILE A 126 -22.13 14.04 -4.40
N HIS A 127 -21.66 14.61 -5.51
CA HIS A 127 -22.49 15.15 -6.57
C HIS A 127 -21.87 14.85 -7.93
N LYS A 128 -22.67 14.22 -8.79
CA LYS A 128 -22.32 13.91 -10.19
C LYS A 128 -21.72 15.12 -10.90
N ASP A 129 -20.64 14.89 -11.65
CA ASP A 129 -19.93 15.90 -12.47
C ASP A 129 -19.29 17.08 -11.72
N LYS A 130 -19.48 17.22 -10.40
CA LYS A 130 -19.05 18.40 -9.65
C LYS A 130 -18.16 18.10 -8.45
N LEU A 131 -18.53 17.12 -7.63
CA LEU A 131 -17.85 16.90 -6.35
C LEU A 131 -17.77 15.42 -6.02
N ALA A 132 -16.54 14.93 -5.89
CA ALA A 132 -16.24 13.57 -5.44
C ALA A 132 -15.04 13.56 -4.51
N TRP A 133 -14.94 12.52 -3.71
CA TRP A 133 -13.78 12.25 -2.88
C TRP A 133 -12.63 11.67 -3.70
N VAL A 134 -11.44 12.21 -3.44
CA VAL A 134 -10.15 11.72 -3.91
C VAL A 134 -9.39 11.20 -2.71
N LEU A 135 -8.99 9.93 -2.78
CA LEU A 135 -8.19 9.30 -1.75
C LEU A 135 -6.74 9.23 -2.21
N TYR A 136 -5.89 10.09 -1.66
CA TYR A 136 -4.45 9.99 -1.82
C TYR A 136 -3.91 8.97 -0.82
N CYS A 137 -3.36 7.87 -1.34
CA CYS A 137 -2.82 6.80 -0.52
C CYS A 137 -1.30 6.82 -0.67
N ASP A 138 -0.62 7.47 0.28
CA ASP A 138 0.83 7.56 0.31
C ASP A 138 1.39 6.39 1.12
N ILE A 139 2.24 5.59 0.49
CA ILE A 139 2.84 4.39 1.05
C ILE A 139 4.36 4.58 1.04
N ILE A 140 4.97 4.59 2.21
CA ILE A 140 6.42 4.82 2.34
C ILE A 140 7.04 3.58 2.96
N SER A 141 8.06 3.03 2.29
CA SER A 141 8.89 1.97 2.86
C SER A 141 9.91 2.60 3.81
N LEU A 142 9.92 2.14 5.06
CA LEU A 142 10.86 2.55 6.09
C LEU A 142 12.08 1.63 6.16
N ASP A 143 11.88 0.32 5.95
CA ASP A 143 12.93 -0.69 5.89
C ASP A 143 12.67 -1.60 4.69
N TYR A 144 13.69 -1.88 3.87
CA TYR A 144 13.57 -2.74 2.69
C TYR A 144 14.35 -4.05 2.89
N ASP A 145 13.63 -5.14 3.21
CA ASP A 145 14.17 -6.50 3.34
C ASP A 145 13.36 -7.51 2.48
N GLY A 146 12.90 -7.08 1.30
CA GLY A 146 12.11 -7.90 0.36
C GLY A 146 10.61 -8.00 0.69
N SER A 147 9.82 -8.64 -0.18
CA SER A 147 8.34 -8.74 -0.07
C SER A 147 7.67 -7.37 0.16
N VAL A 148 8.23 -6.32 -0.45
CA VAL A 148 7.74 -4.94 -0.30
C VAL A 148 6.32 -4.78 -0.87
N ILE A 149 6.01 -5.48 -1.96
CA ILE A 149 4.68 -5.44 -2.61
C ILE A 149 3.61 -5.97 -1.65
N ASP A 150 3.88 -7.08 -0.97
CA ASP A 150 2.96 -7.69 -0.01
C ASP A 150 2.76 -6.79 1.21
N ALA A 151 3.84 -6.15 1.68
CA ALA A 151 3.78 -5.17 2.77
C ALA A 151 2.97 -3.92 2.39
N CYS A 152 3.18 -3.36 1.19
CA CYS A 152 2.47 -2.19 0.69
C CYS A 152 0.97 -2.45 0.48
N THR A 153 0.60 -3.60 -0.09
CA THR A 153 -0.81 -3.95 -0.27
C THR A 153 -1.51 -4.22 1.06
N THR A 154 -0.84 -4.93 1.98
CA THR A 154 -1.38 -5.18 3.32
C THR A 154 -1.56 -3.88 4.11
N SER A 155 -0.59 -2.96 4.06
CA SER A 155 -0.69 -1.66 4.75
C SER A 155 -1.80 -0.80 4.18
N LEU A 156 -1.94 -0.75 2.85
CA LEU A 156 -3.01 -0.05 2.18
C LEU A 156 -4.39 -0.59 2.58
N MET A 157 -4.60 -1.91 2.53
CA MET A 157 -5.88 -2.51 2.91
C MET A 157 -6.21 -2.28 4.39
N ALA A 158 -5.21 -2.35 5.27
CA ALA A 158 -5.37 -2.06 6.68
C ALA A 158 -5.75 -0.58 6.93
N ALA A 159 -5.11 0.36 6.22
CA ALA A 159 -5.41 1.78 6.32
C ALA A 159 -6.80 2.10 5.78
N LEU A 160 -7.19 1.50 4.65
CA LEU A 160 -8.52 1.62 4.06
C LEU A 160 -9.62 1.07 4.98
N LYS A 161 -9.33 -0.01 5.72
CA LYS A 161 -10.30 -0.60 6.66
C LYS A 161 -10.65 0.31 7.83
N ILE A 162 -9.81 1.28 8.18
CA ILE A 162 -10.07 2.26 9.26
C ILE A 162 -10.40 3.65 8.73
N LEU A 163 -10.39 3.83 7.42
CA LEU A 163 -10.68 5.10 6.78
C LEU A 163 -12.05 5.64 7.23
N THR A 164 -12.03 6.86 7.76
CA THR A 164 -13.23 7.60 8.14
C THR A 164 -13.24 8.96 7.47
N LEU A 165 -14.29 9.27 6.71
CA LEU A 165 -14.42 10.53 6.00
C LEU A 165 -15.43 11.45 6.68
N PRO A 166 -15.19 12.77 6.70
CA PRO A 166 -16.20 13.72 7.16
C PRO A 166 -17.40 13.76 6.21
N THR A 167 -18.59 14.02 6.73
CA THR A 167 -19.78 14.27 5.91
C THR A 167 -19.68 15.60 5.19
N VAL A 168 -20.08 15.61 3.91
CA VAL A 168 -20.05 16.80 3.06
C VAL A 168 -21.42 17.00 2.44
N ASP A 169 -22.01 18.15 2.74
CA ASP A 169 -23.25 18.60 2.13
C ASP A 169 -22.92 19.56 1.00
N TYR A 170 -23.38 19.22 -0.20
CA TYR A 170 -23.24 20.06 -1.39
C TYR A 170 -24.59 20.66 -1.77
N THR A 171 -24.68 21.98 -1.77
CA THR A 171 -25.87 22.69 -2.26
C THR A 171 -25.66 23.10 -3.72
N PRO A 172 -26.37 22.50 -4.69
CA PRO A 172 -26.12 22.71 -6.12
C PRO A 172 -26.47 24.12 -6.60
N GLU A 173 -27.35 24.82 -5.88
CA GLU A 173 -27.85 26.16 -6.21
C GLU A 173 -26.85 27.28 -5.92
N THR A 174 -26.10 27.17 -4.82
CA THR A 174 -25.12 28.17 -4.37
C THR A 174 -23.68 27.75 -4.63
N GLY A 175 -23.44 26.49 -4.97
CA GLY A 175 -22.09 25.91 -5.08
C GLY A 175 -21.33 25.86 -3.76
N SER A 176 -22.00 26.10 -2.62
CA SER A 176 -21.37 26.09 -1.30
C SER A 176 -21.15 24.67 -0.80
N ILE A 177 -19.93 24.39 -0.37
CA ILE A 177 -19.53 23.11 0.24
C ILE A 177 -19.51 23.29 1.75
N LYS A 178 -20.34 22.53 2.48
CA LYS A 178 -20.31 22.49 3.94
C LYS A 178 -19.71 21.16 4.39
N ILE A 179 -18.57 21.23 5.07
CA ILE A 179 -17.86 20.06 5.60
C ILE A 179 -18.15 19.98 7.09
N ASP A 180 -18.88 18.95 7.52
CA ASP A 180 -19.05 18.67 8.93
C ASP A 180 -17.94 17.72 9.39
N LYS A 181 -16.99 18.26 10.15
CA LYS A 181 -15.83 17.51 10.66
C LYS A 181 -16.18 16.61 11.84
N LYS A 182 -17.35 16.78 12.48
CA LYS A 182 -17.73 16.01 13.67
C LYS A 182 -18.33 14.67 13.31
N ASN A 183 -19.13 14.64 12.24
CA ASN A 183 -19.73 13.42 11.74
C ASN A 183 -18.79 12.78 10.72
N ARG A 184 -18.17 11.67 11.12
CA ARG A 184 -17.33 10.86 10.24
C ARG A 184 -18.02 9.55 9.88
N ILE A 185 -18.10 9.26 8.59
CA ILE A 185 -18.65 8.02 8.04
C ILE A 185 -17.50 7.07 7.72
N HIS A 186 -17.66 5.82 8.11
CA HIS A 186 -16.76 4.74 7.74
C HIS A 186 -17.11 4.24 6.34
N ILE A 187 -16.10 4.07 5.47
CA ILE A 187 -16.32 3.50 4.14
C ILE A 187 -16.18 1.98 4.22
N PRO A 188 -17.24 1.21 3.96
CA PRO A 188 -17.16 -0.24 3.98
C PRO A 188 -16.31 -0.75 2.80
N LEU A 189 -15.37 -1.64 3.10
CA LEU A 189 -14.66 -2.41 2.07
C LEU A 189 -15.51 -3.58 1.62
N LYS A 190 -15.65 -3.75 0.30
CA LYS A 190 -16.34 -4.91 -0.29
C LYS A 190 -15.50 -6.17 -0.15
N GLN A 191 -14.21 -6.06 -0.44
CA GLN A 191 -13.28 -7.17 -0.39
C GLN A 191 -11.88 -6.75 0.04
N LEU A 192 -11.14 -7.71 0.59
CA LEU A 192 -9.75 -7.53 1.03
C LEU A 192 -8.84 -8.19 -0.01
N ALA A 193 -8.11 -7.37 -0.77
CA ALA A 193 -7.12 -7.87 -1.72
C ALA A 193 -5.74 -7.95 -1.04
N ILE A 194 -5.18 -9.15 -0.99
CA ILE A 194 -3.85 -9.40 -0.43
C ILE A 194 -2.93 -9.87 -1.55
N CYS A 195 -1.68 -9.43 -1.55
CA CYS A 195 -0.66 -9.93 -2.44
C CYS A 195 0.28 -10.90 -1.73
N THR A 196 0.72 -11.91 -2.50
CA THR A 196 1.75 -12.86 -2.10
C THR A 196 2.78 -12.94 -3.20
N THR A 197 4.02 -12.58 -2.88
CA THR A 197 5.13 -12.59 -3.84
C THR A 197 5.89 -13.91 -3.75
N PHE A 198 6.11 -14.56 -4.89
CA PHE A 198 6.92 -15.77 -5.01
C PHE A 198 8.22 -15.46 -5.74
N ALA A 199 9.33 -15.98 -5.23
CA ALA A 199 10.62 -15.97 -5.92
C ALA A 199 10.83 -17.34 -6.55
N ILE A 200 10.98 -17.36 -7.88
CA ILE A 200 11.24 -18.59 -8.64
C ILE A 200 12.73 -18.61 -8.95
N PHE A 201 13.38 -19.72 -8.64
CA PHE A 201 14.78 -19.96 -8.97
C PHE A 201 14.85 -21.08 -9.99
N ASP A 202 15.60 -20.85 -11.06
CA ASP A 202 15.89 -21.90 -12.02
C ASP A 202 16.74 -23.00 -11.35
N LYS A 203 16.45 -24.26 -11.68
CA LYS A 203 17.19 -25.40 -11.13
C LYS A 203 18.59 -25.56 -11.77
N GLY A 204 18.89 -24.76 -12.80
CA GLY A 204 20.14 -24.83 -13.57
C GLY A 204 20.02 -25.83 -14.71
#